data_AF-A0A1B9Y230-F1
#
_entry.id   AF-A0A1B9Y230-F1
#
_cell.length_a   1.000
_cell.length_b   1.000
_cell.length_c   1.000
_cell.angle_alpha   90.00
_cell.angle_beta   90.00
_cell.angle_gamma   90.00
#
_symmetry.space_group_name_H-M   'P 1'
#
loop_
_entity.id
_entity.type
_entity.pdbx_description
1 polymer ?
#
loop_
_entity_poly.entity_id
_entity_poly.type
_entity_poly.pdbx_seq_one_letter_code
_entity_poly.pdbx_strand_id
1 'polypeptide(L)'
;MSTTINGVTLNLVQFLEFDTNIPAANKPSGPLVNISGVEGGNSTPYTLTVLAYLPSNTLDPVENTTGLALKENLIYLDYYGITAVNVLDKNGNSNTIQCRDFRVEFNCKEEATVYDLYYVQFTYQINDGSSADATLVRDEDEDPETDRGTVTMPEDPAPTMKS
;
A
#
# COMPACT_ATOMS: atom_id res chain seq x y z
N MET A 1 -8.58 -7.87 -12.34
CA MET A 1 -9.61 -8.11 -11.30
C MET A 1 -9.96 -6.76 -10.68
N SER A 2 -11.21 -6.54 -10.25
CA SER A 2 -11.60 -5.27 -9.62
C SER A 2 -12.56 -5.48 -8.46
N THR A 3 -12.56 -4.54 -7.51
CA THR A 3 -13.49 -4.49 -6.37
C THR A 3 -13.76 -3.03 -6.01
N THR A 4 -14.87 -2.74 -5.32
CA THR A 4 -15.16 -1.41 -4.81
C THR A 4 -15.41 -1.49 -3.31
N ILE A 5 -14.63 -0.72 -2.55
CA ILE A 5 -14.59 -0.75 -1.09
C ILE A 5 -14.58 0.70 -0.62
N ASN A 6 -15.46 1.05 0.32
CA ASN A 6 -15.51 2.39 0.93
C ASN A 6 -15.48 3.55 -0.11
N GLY A 7 -16.26 3.43 -1.19
CA GLY A 7 -16.35 4.47 -2.23
C GLY A 7 -15.15 4.55 -3.18
N VAL A 8 -14.17 3.65 -3.05
CA VAL A 8 -12.99 3.58 -3.92
C VAL A 8 -13.00 2.26 -4.71
N THR A 9 -12.85 2.35 -6.03
CA THR A 9 -12.71 1.18 -6.90
C THR A 9 -11.23 0.84 -7.07
N LEU A 10 -10.83 -0.38 -6.73
CA LEU A 10 -9.49 -0.93 -6.94
C LEU A 10 -9.48 -1.84 -8.16
N ASN A 11 -8.43 -1.74 -8.98
CA ASN A 11 -8.19 -2.63 -10.10
C ASN A 11 -6.77 -3.19 -10.04
N LEU A 12 -6.64 -4.51 -10.09
CA LEU A 12 -5.34 -5.16 -10.19
C LEU A 12 -4.77 -4.95 -11.59
N VAL A 13 -3.58 -4.36 -11.67
CA VAL A 13 -2.81 -4.25 -12.92
C VAL A 13 -1.86 -5.44 -13.03
N GLN A 14 -1.06 -5.68 -11.98
CA GLN A 14 -0.05 -6.72 -11.97
C GLN A 14 0.18 -7.25 -10.55
N PHE A 15 0.34 -8.56 -10.45
CA PHE A 15 0.77 -9.24 -9.23
C PHE A 15 1.84 -10.28 -9.61
N LEU A 16 3.05 -10.14 -9.08
CA LEU A 16 4.16 -11.06 -9.35
C LEU A 16 4.84 -11.46 -8.05
N GLU A 17 5.22 -12.72 -7.95
CA GLU A 17 6.14 -13.25 -6.95
C GLU A 17 7.53 -13.32 -7.58
N PHE A 18 8.54 -12.75 -6.94
CA PHE A 18 9.92 -12.88 -7.42
C PHE A 18 10.51 -14.21 -6.98
N ASP A 19 11.26 -14.85 -7.88
CA ASP A 19 12.05 -16.06 -7.58
C ASP A 19 13.31 -15.71 -6.76
N THR A 20 13.10 -15.12 -5.59
CA THR A 20 14.14 -14.70 -4.66
C THR A 20 13.57 -14.66 -3.25
N ASN A 21 14.05 -15.53 -2.37
CA ASN A 21 13.75 -15.44 -0.95
C ASN A 21 14.75 -14.49 -0.28
N ILE A 22 14.23 -13.54 0.49
CA ILE A 22 15.00 -12.53 1.20
C ILE A 22 15.23 -13.02 2.63
N PRO A 23 16.48 -13.24 3.08
CA PRO A 23 16.74 -13.58 4.47
C PRO A 23 16.18 -12.51 5.41
N ALA A 24 15.69 -12.91 6.59
CA ALA A 24 15.11 -11.98 7.56
C ALA A 24 16.02 -10.78 7.88
N ALA A 25 17.34 -11.02 7.98
CA ALA A 25 18.34 -9.98 8.23
C ALA A 25 18.50 -8.95 7.09
N ASN A 26 17.99 -9.26 5.90
CA ASN A 26 18.06 -8.45 4.70
C ASN A 26 16.69 -7.87 4.29
N LYS A 27 15.61 -8.17 5.03
CA LYS A 27 14.32 -7.50 4.88
C LYS A 27 14.57 -6.01 5.19
N PRO A 28 14.29 -5.07 4.26
CA PRO A 28 14.47 -3.66 4.55
C PRO A 28 13.55 -3.25 5.71
N SER A 29 14.07 -2.47 6.65
CA SER A 29 13.26 -1.88 7.71
C SER A 29 12.57 -0.63 7.17
N GLY A 30 11.25 -0.58 7.33
CA GLY A 30 10.44 0.49 6.81
C GLY A 30 9.87 0.23 5.42
N PRO A 31 9.09 1.18 4.92
CA PRO A 31 8.01 0.81 4.02
C PRO A 31 8.34 1.03 2.53
N LEU A 32 8.03 0.04 1.69
CA LEU A 32 8.61 -0.11 0.34
C LEU A 32 7.57 0.08 -0.77
N VAL A 33 7.10 1.31 -0.91
CA VAL A 33 6.05 1.67 -1.87
C VAL A 33 6.53 2.78 -2.78
N ASN A 34 6.19 2.65 -4.07
CA ASN A 34 6.51 3.62 -5.10
C ASN A 34 5.21 4.00 -5.84
N ILE A 35 4.92 5.29 -5.91
CA ILE A 35 3.84 5.82 -6.76
C ILE A 35 4.47 6.15 -8.12
N SER A 36 4.10 5.44 -9.19
CA SER A 36 4.66 5.67 -10.52
C SER A 36 4.02 6.85 -11.28
N GLY A 37 3.46 7.83 -10.57
CA GLY A 37 2.95 9.08 -11.13
C GLY A 37 1.43 9.13 -11.36
N VAL A 38 0.96 10.36 -11.61
CA VAL A 38 -0.42 10.69 -11.97
C VAL A 38 -0.56 10.67 -13.49
N GLU A 39 -1.24 9.67 -14.05
CA GLU A 39 -1.71 9.74 -15.44
C GLU A 39 -3.04 10.51 -15.51
N GLY A 40 -2.95 11.84 -15.64
CA GLY A 40 -4.04 12.69 -16.15
C GLY A 40 -5.15 13.10 -15.16
N GLY A 41 -5.72 14.28 -15.42
CA GLY A 41 -6.69 14.96 -14.55
C GLY A 41 -8.13 14.42 -14.63
N ASN A 42 -8.82 14.60 -13.50
CA ASN A 42 -10.26 14.53 -13.24
C ASN A 42 -11.05 13.25 -13.61
N SER A 43 -10.46 12.24 -14.24
CA SER A 43 -11.19 10.98 -14.51
C SER A 43 -10.30 9.81 -14.97
N THR A 44 -9.16 9.59 -14.30
CA THR A 44 -8.29 8.42 -14.56
C THR A 44 -7.68 7.89 -13.26
N PRO A 45 -7.64 6.56 -13.07
CA PRO A 45 -7.33 5.97 -11.78
C PRO A 45 -5.85 6.12 -11.43
N TYR A 46 -5.55 6.36 -10.16
CA TYR A 46 -4.20 6.52 -9.64
C TYR A 46 -3.50 5.17 -9.61
N THR A 47 -2.30 5.06 -10.20
CA THR A 47 -1.52 3.82 -10.17
C THR A 47 -0.58 3.80 -8.97
N LEU A 48 -0.65 2.74 -8.18
CA LEU A 48 0.21 2.47 -7.03
C LEU A 48 1.01 1.20 -7.28
N THR A 49 2.30 1.24 -6.95
CA THR A 49 3.19 0.08 -6.97
C THR A 49 3.70 -0.19 -5.56
N VAL A 50 3.48 -1.40 -5.08
CA VAL A 50 3.83 -1.86 -3.73
C VAL A 50 4.78 -3.05 -3.86
N LEU A 51 5.87 -3.02 -3.11
CA LEU A 51 6.70 -4.20 -2.87
C LEU A 51 6.33 -4.75 -1.48
N ALA A 52 5.76 -5.95 -1.44
CA ALA A 52 5.33 -6.60 -0.21
C ALA A 52 6.26 -7.78 0.11
N TYR A 53 6.73 -7.83 1.36
CA TYR A 53 7.61 -8.89 1.87
C TYR A 53 6.79 -9.78 2.79
N LEU A 54 6.35 -10.94 2.30
CA LEU A 54 5.55 -11.86 3.09
C LEU A 54 6.44 -12.94 3.70
N PRO A 55 6.21 -13.38 4.94
CA PRO A 55 6.91 -14.52 5.51
C PRO A 55 6.77 -15.75 4.60
N SER A 56 7.87 -16.43 4.28
CA SER A 56 7.86 -17.66 3.46
C SER A 56 7.38 -18.87 4.30
N ASN A 57 6.24 -18.72 4.95
CA ASN A 57 5.54 -19.74 5.70
C ASN A 57 4.28 -20.17 4.92
N THR A 58 3.64 -21.25 5.37
CA THR A 58 2.35 -21.65 4.79
C THR A 58 1.32 -20.55 5.01
N LEU A 59 0.76 -20.03 3.92
CA LEU A 59 -0.35 -19.08 3.95
C LEU A 59 -1.66 -19.81 4.24
N ASP A 60 -2.41 -19.28 5.18
CA ASP A 60 -3.78 -19.63 5.47
C ASP A 60 -4.75 -18.66 4.77
N PRO A 61 -6.00 -19.07 4.52
CA PRO A 61 -7.02 -18.16 4.00
C PRO A 61 -7.21 -16.91 4.87
N VAL A 62 -7.34 -15.76 4.23
CA VAL A 62 -7.77 -14.52 4.87
C VAL A 62 -9.30 -14.55 4.99
N GLU A 63 -9.82 -14.41 6.21
CA GLU A 63 -11.25 -14.35 6.48
C GLU A 63 -11.76 -12.90 6.60
N ASN A 64 -13.04 -12.69 6.27
CA ASN A 64 -13.75 -11.40 6.47
C ASN A 64 -13.17 -10.19 5.72
N THR A 65 -12.37 -10.40 4.68
CA THR A 65 -11.85 -9.32 3.84
C THR A 65 -12.86 -8.90 2.75
N THR A 66 -12.90 -7.60 2.45
CA THR A 66 -13.62 -7.06 1.29
C THR A 66 -12.66 -6.65 0.16
N GLY A 67 -11.37 -6.89 0.40
CA GLY A 67 -10.23 -6.54 -0.42
C GLY A 67 -10.24 -7.10 -1.83
N LEU A 68 -9.35 -6.55 -2.64
CA LEU A 68 -9.01 -7.05 -3.95
C LEU A 68 -8.15 -8.31 -3.78
N ALA A 69 -8.64 -9.46 -4.20
CA ALA A 69 -7.85 -10.70 -4.17
C ALA A 69 -6.63 -10.60 -5.09
N LEU A 70 -5.44 -10.84 -4.52
CA LEU A 70 -4.17 -10.86 -5.24
C LEU A 70 -3.74 -12.30 -5.58
N LYS A 71 -3.90 -13.22 -4.62
CA LYS A 71 -3.59 -14.66 -4.77
C LYS A 71 -4.70 -15.48 -4.12
N GLU A 72 -5.66 -15.93 -4.94
CA GLU A 72 -6.83 -16.70 -4.51
C GLU A 72 -7.52 -16.09 -3.29
N ASN A 73 -7.60 -16.82 -2.17
CA ASN A 73 -8.09 -16.35 -0.88
C ASN A 73 -6.99 -16.20 0.18
N LEU A 74 -5.73 -16.11 -0.25
CA LEU A 74 -4.55 -16.12 0.64
C LEU A 74 -3.94 -14.73 0.82
N ILE A 75 -4.04 -13.88 -0.21
CA ILE A 75 -3.46 -12.53 -0.18
C ILE A 75 -4.45 -11.56 -0.79
N TYR A 76 -4.72 -10.48 -0.07
CA TYR A 76 -5.64 -9.41 -0.45
C TYR A 76 -4.97 -8.04 -0.35
N LEU A 77 -5.48 -7.10 -1.14
CA LEU A 77 -5.24 -5.67 -0.96
C LEU A 77 -6.57 -5.04 -0.51
N ASP A 78 -6.65 -4.61 0.75
CA ASP A 78 -7.84 -3.96 1.29
C ASP A 78 -7.66 -2.43 1.43
N TYR A 79 -8.78 -1.72 1.56
CA TYR A 79 -8.86 -0.28 1.70
C TYR A 79 -9.72 0.12 2.91
N TYR A 80 -9.07 0.67 3.92
CA TYR A 80 -9.65 1.00 5.23
C TYR A 80 -10.26 2.41 5.30
N GLY A 81 -10.28 3.15 4.19
CA GLY A 81 -10.83 4.50 4.16
C GLY A 81 -9.77 5.58 4.34
N ILE A 82 -10.16 6.70 4.95
CA ILE A 82 -9.27 7.82 5.26
C ILE A 82 -8.95 7.79 6.75
N THR A 83 -7.67 7.65 7.07
CA THR A 83 -7.15 7.57 8.44
C THR A 83 -6.27 8.79 8.74
N ALA A 84 -6.40 9.35 9.94
CA ALA A 84 -5.55 10.44 10.40
C ALA A 84 -4.19 9.90 10.87
N VAL A 85 -3.09 10.42 10.32
CA VAL A 85 -1.72 10.01 10.65
C VAL A 85 -0.92 11.20 11.14
N ASN A 86 -0.20 11.01 12.25
CA ASN A 86 0.71 12.02 12.78
C ASN A 86 2.09 11.91 12.10
N VAL A 87 2.48 12.92 11.34
CA VAL A 87 3.79 13.03 10.70
C VAL A 87 4.64 14.08 11.40
N LEU A 88 5.93 13.83 11.53
CA LEU A 88 6.88 14.82 12.03
C LEU A 88 7.40 15.65 10.86
N ASP A 89 7.36 16.97 11.00
CA ASP A 89 8.02 17.87 10.05
C ASP A 89 9.55 17.89 10.27
N LYS A 90 10.27 18.53 9.34
CA LYS A 90 11.74 18.70 9.40
C LYS A 90 12.25 19.44 10.64
N ASN A 91 11.36 20.12 11.38
CA ASN A 91 11.68 20.88 12.58
C ASN A 91 11.30 20.10 13.86
N GLY A 92 10.77 18.87 13.72
CA GLY A 92 10.33 18.03 14.84
C GLY A 92 8.93 18.35 15.36
N ASN A 93 8.14 19.17 14.65
CA ASN A 93 6.74 19.39 15.03
C ASN A 93 5.86 18.26 14.50
N SER A 94 4.91 17.80 15.30
CA SER A 94 3.90 16.86 14.86
C SER A 94 2.77 17.58 14.14
N ASN A 95 2.46 17.14 12.92
CA ASN A 95 1.28 17.54 12.15
C ASN A 95 0.42 16.31 11.89
N THR A 96 -0.90 16.48 11.88
CA THR A 96 -1.83 15.41 11.51
C THR A 96 -2.26 15.61 10.06
N ILE A 97 -2.12 14.58 9.23
CA ILE A 97 -2.57 14.55 7.84
C ILE A 97 -3.59 13.43 7.64
N GLN A 98 -4.43 13.54 6.61
CA GLN A 98 -5.40 12.52 6.22
C GLN A 98 -4.82 11.62 5.14
N CYS A 99 -4.74 10.31 5.39
CA CYS A 99 -4.16 9.35 4.48
C CYS A 99 -5.20 8.34 3.98
N ARG A 100 -5.18 8.00 2.69
CA ARG A 100 -5.88 6.81 2.18
C ARG A 100 -5.14 5.56 2.61
N ASP A 101 -5.79 4.71 3.39
CA ASP A 101 -5.14 3.59 4.07
C ASP A 101 -5.39 2.28 3.31
N PHE A 102 -4.34 1.77 2.67
CA PHE A 102 -4.34 0.48 1.99
C PHE A 102 -3.51 -0.53 2.79
N ARG A 103 -3.97 -1.78 2.84
CA ARG A 103 -3.27 -2.85 3.54
C ARG A 103 -3.12 -4.08 2.65
N VAL A 104 -1.92 -4.65 2.61
CA VAL A 104 -1.72 -6.00 2.08
C VAL A 104 -2.01 -6.98 3.20
N GLU A 105 -3.09 -7.73 3.06
CA GLU A 105 -3.57 -8.68 4.06
C GLU A 105 -3.19 -10.09 3.66
N PHE A 106 -2.65 -10.84 4.61
CA PHE A 106 -2.30 -12.25 4.49
C PHE A 106 -2.38 -12.87 5.88
N ASN A 107 -2.58 -14.18 5.95
CA ASN A 107 -2.63 -14.88 7.22
C ASN A 107 -1.56 -15.97 7.23
N CYS A 108 -0.56 -15.84 8.09
CA CYS A 108 0.42 -16.88 8.36
C CYS A 108 1.15 -16.62 9.68
N LYS A 109 2.01 -17.55 10.08
CA LYS A 109 2.99 -17.28 11.12
C LYS A 109 3.96 -16.20 10.64
N GLU A 110 4.09 -15.09 11.36
CA GLU A 110 4.94 -13.96 10.94
C GLU A 110 6.44 -14.25 11.09
N GLU A 111 6.85 -15.00 12.10
CA GLU A 111 8.27 -15.35 12.27
C GLU A 111 8.72 -16.30 11.15
N ALA A 112 9.55 -15.80 10.25
CA ALA A 112 10.19 -16.59 9.20
C ALA A 112 11.70 -16.29 9.12
N THR A 113 12.46 -17.27 8.64
CA THR A 113 13.89 -17.11 8.34
C THR A 113 14.12 -16.43 6.99
N VAL A 114 13.15 -16.53 6.09
CA VAL A 114 13.16 -15.95 4.75
C VAL A 114 11.78 -15.41 4.39
N TYR A 115 11.74 -14.41 3.53
CA TYR A 115 10.55 -13.71 3.07
C TYR A 115 10.46 -13.76 1.55
N ASP A 116 9.26 -13.93 1.04
CA ASP A 116 8.95 -13.88 -0.38
C ASP A 116 8.66 -12.43 -0.78
N LEU A 117 9.26 -11.99 -1.89
CA LEU A 117 9.05 -10.64 -2.41
C LEU A 117 7.94 -10.66 -3.46
N TYR A 118 6.93 -9.83 -3.25
CA TYR A 118 5.83 -9.64 -4.17
C TYR A 118 5.83 -8.23 -4.75
N TYR A 119 5.58 -8.13 -6.06
CA TYR A 119 5.26 -6.90 -6.77
C TYR A 119 3.76 -6.79 -6.95
N VAL A 120 3.15 -5.75 -6.39
CA VAL A 120 1.73 -5.44 -6.55
C VAL A 120 1.58 -4.09 -7.23
N GLN A 121 0.98 -4.08 -8.43
CA GLN A 121 0.57 -2.84 -9.08
C GLN A 121 -0.95 -2.83 -9.21
N PHE A 122 -1.57 -1.79 -8.72
CA PHE A 122 -3.01 -1.60 -8.80
C PHE A 122 -3.34 -0.16 -9.12
N THR A 123 -4.53 0.06 -9.67
CA THR A 123 -5.10 1.40 -9.80
C THR A 123 -6.24 1.59 -8.81
N TYR A 124 -6.42 2.81 -8.31
CA TYR A 124 -7.59 3.18 -7.52
C TYR A 124 -8.32 4.39 -8.08
N GLN A 125 -9.64 4.37 -8.03
CA GLN A 125 -10.52 5.46 -8.45
C GLN A 125 -11.43 5.87 -7.30
N ILE A 126 -11.46 7.18 -7.02
CA ILE A 126 -12.32 7.77 -6.01
C ILE A 126 -13.70 8.01 -6.63
N ASN A 127 -14.75 7.40 -6.08
CA ASN A 127 -16.12 7.56 -6.60
C ASN A 127 -17.03 8.41 -5.70
N ASP A 128 -16.64 8.62 -4.45
CA ASP A 128 -17.44 9.31 -3.43
C ASP A 128 -17.09 10.80 -3.28
N GLY A 129 -16.09 11.29 -4.03
CA GLY A 129 -15.62 12.68 -3.95
C GLY A 129 -14.79 12.99 -2.70
N SER A 130 -14.41 11.98 -1.92
CA SER A 130 -13.52 12.17 -0.76
C SER A 130 -12.14 12.68 -1.19
N SER A 131 -11.46 13.43 -0.33
CA SER A 131 -10.09 13.90 -0.54
C SER A 131 -9.20 13.54 0.64
N ALA A 132 -7.94 13.20 0.36
CA ALA A 132 -6.92 12.90 1.35
C ALA A 132 -5.61 13.63 0.97
N ASP A 133 -4.78 13.91 1.96
CA ASP A 133 -3.49 14.59 1.79
C ASP A 133 -2.42 13.63 1.23
N ALA A 134 -2.52 12.35 1.57
CA ALA A 134 -1.53 11.33 1.19
C ALA A 134 -2.15 9.94 1.01
N THR A 135 -1.33 9.01 0.54
CA THR A 135 -1.63 7.57 0.56
C THR A 135 -0.73 6.90 1.60
N LEU A 136 -1.33 6.08 2.46
CA LEU A 136 -0.69 5.21 3.43
C LEU A 136 -0.84 3.77 2.94
N VAL A 137 0.26 3.04 2.87
CA VAL A 137 0.26 1.61 2.55
C VAL A 137 1.01 0.87 3.63
N ARG A 138 0.40 -0.19 4.15
CA ARG A 138 0.89 -0.97 5.28
C ARG A 138 0.75 -2.47 5.04
N ASP A 139 1.49 -3.27 5.78
CA ASP A 139 1.25 -4.71 5.93
C ASP A 139 0.71 -5.00 7.35
N GLU A 140 0.61 -6.27 7.74
CA GLU A 140 0.14 -6.62 9.07
C GLU A 140 1.15 -6.33 10.20
N ASP A 141 2.43 -6.17 9.87
CA ASP A 141 3.59 -6.19 10.77
C ASP A 141 3.89 -4.81 11.40
N GLU A 142 2.92 -3.90 11.49
CA GLU A 142 3.10 -2.65 12.21
C GLU A 142 3.09 -2.90 13.73
N ASP A 143 4.27 -3.09 14.31
CA ASP A 143 4.50 -2.69 15.70
C ASP A 143 4.34 -1.16 15.79
N PRO A 144 3.30 -0.64 16.48
CA PRO A 144 3.03 0.79 16.57
C PRO A 144 4.15 1.59 17.25
N GLU A 145 5.12 0.94 17.91
CA GLU A 145 6.29 1.57 18.50
C GLU A 145 7.50 1.68 17.55
N THR A 146 7.61 0.81 16.52
CA THR A 146 8.84 0.69 15.71
C THR A 146 8.66 0.76 14.20
N ASP A 147 7.50 0.38 13.64
CA ASP A 147 7.26 0.39 12.20
C ASP A 147 6.06 1.28 11.86
N ARG A 148 6.35 2.33 11.08
CA ARG A 148 5.36 3.30 10.58
C ARG A 148 5.37 3.10 9.08
N GLY A 149 4.33 2.49 8.54
CA GLY A 149 4.14 2.19 7.12
C GLY A 149 4.34 3.38 6.20
N THR A 150 4.32 3.17 4.88
CA THR A 150 4.79 4.22 3.95
C THR A 150 3.67 5.21 3.71
N VAL A 151 3.94 6.45 4.11
CA VAL A 151 3.19 7.63 3.66
C VAL A 151 3.87 8.17 2.41
N THR A 152 3.20 8.05 1.27
CA THR A 152 3.60 8.71 0.03
C THR A 152 2.64 9.87 -0.26
N MET A 153 3.21 11.07 -0.42
CA MET A 153 2.48 12.23 -0.95
C MET A 153 2.58 12.26 -2.47
N PRO A 154 1.55 12.74 -3.19
CA PRO A 154 1.66 13.00 -4.62
C PRO A 154 2.82 13.96 -4.91
N GLU A 155 3.59 13.70 -5.96
CA GLU A 155 4.56 14.67 -6.47
C GLU A 155 3.79 15.87 -7.05
N ASP A 156 4.10 17.09 -6.61
CA ASP A 156 3.60 18.29 -7.28
C ASP A 156 3.96 18.21 -8.77
N PRO A 157 3.01 18.45 -9.71
CA PRO A 157 3.36 18.47 -11.12
C PRO A 157 4.48 19.50 -11.32
N ALA A 158 5.55 19.08 -12.00
CA ALA A 158 6.71 19.92 -12.25
C ALA A 158 6.26 21.31 -12.73
N PRO A 159 6.83 22.41 -12.21
CA PRO A 159 6.42 23.74 -12.60
C PRO A 159 6.57 23.87 -14.12
N THR A 160 5.46 24.15 -14.81
CA THR A 160 5.49 24.47 -16.24
C THR A 160 6.40 25.66 -16.43
N MET A 161 7.58 25.46 -17.03
CA MET A 161 8.38 26.58 -17.52
C MET A 161 7.53 27.33 -18.54
N LYS A 162 7.13 28.55 -18.20
CA LYS A 162 6.54 29.48 -19.17
C LYS A 162 7.62 29.80 -20.20
N SER A 163 7.42 29.36 -21.43
CA SER A 163 8.16 29.82 -22.62
C SER A 163 7.91 31.29 -22.89
#